data_AF-A0A353Y9Z2-F1
#
_entry.id   AF-A0A353Y9Z2-F1
#
_cell.length_a   1.000
_cell.length_b   1.000
_cell.length_c   1.000
_cell.angle_alpha   90.00
_cell.angle_beta   90.00
_cell.angle_gamma   90.00
#
_symmetry.space_group_name_H-M   'P 1'
#
loop_
_entity.id
_entity.type
_entity.pdbx_description
1 polymer ?
#
loop_
_entity_poly.entity_id
_entity_poly.type
_entity_poly.pdbx_seq_one_letter_code
_entity_poly.pdbx_strand_id
1 'polypeptide(L)'
;MALELPQQIQAIDTAPDFLQEPLSKLVSIPEVSITLMTASHQDGWSLAINAMQDDSRAIDSRLYLRDGHIKRIRRACIVHVEDRNGSLGLLVLLEATPTQAYLLTEFPANEEGVSLALETSAIKFLTKRRSLTSGTIQQLRQIVRKRRQK
;
A
#
# COMPACT_ATOMS: atom_id res chain seq x y z
N MET A 1 -16.36 24.90 15.51
CA MET A 1 -15.69 23.63 15.86
C MET A 1 -15.09 23.10 14.58
N ALA A 2 -13.81 23.40 14.32
CA ALA A 2 -13.13 22.97 13.10
C ALA A 2 -12.54 21.59 13.36
N LEU A 3 -13.12 20.57 12.74
CA LEU A 3 -12.51 19.25 12.59
C LEU A 3 -11.94 19.16 11.17
N GLU A 4 -10.91 18.32 11.05
CA GLU A 4 -10.24 17.87 9.82
C GLU A 4 -8.97 18.64 9.42
N LEU A 5 -7.88 18.29 10.09
CA LEU A 5 -6.63 18.07 9.37
C LEU A 5 -6.76 16.73 8.63
N PRO A 6 -6.41 16.63 7.33
CA PRO A 6 -6.21 15.33 6.69
C PRO A 6 -5.23 14.56 7.57
N GLN A 7 -5.51 13.28 7.86
CA GLN A 7 -4.57 12.42 8.61
C GLN A 7 -3.30 12.24 7.77
N GLN A 8 -2.44 13.26 7.79
CA GLN A 8 -1.05 13.19 7.40
C GLN A 8 -0.45 12.12 8.29
N ILE A 9 -0.10 10.99 7.66
CA ILE A 9 0.80 9.93 8.12
C ILE A 9 1.28 10.17 9.55
N GLN A 10 0.81 9.31 10.47
CA GLN A 10 1.39 9.16 11.80
C GLN A 10 2.93 9.15 11.68
N ALA A 11 3.65 9.60 12.71
CA ALA A 11 5.11 9.71 12.62
C ALA A 11 5.71 8.39 12.04
N ILE A 12 6.41 8.48 10.89
CA ILE A 12 6.81 7.32 10.05
C ILE A 12 7.66 6.32 10.84
N ASP A 13 8.35 6.80 11.88
CA ASP A 13 9.11 6.02 12.85
C ASP A 13 8.25 5.02 13.65
N THR A 14 6.94 5.24 13.73
CA THR A 14 5.98 4.29 14.33
C THR A 14 5.48 3.23 13.36
N ALA A 15 5.78 3.35 12.05
CA ALA A 15 5.35 2.39 11.06
C ALA A 15 6.15 1.08 11.16
N PRO A 16 5.52 -0.08 10.86
CA PRO A 16 6.23 -1.34 10.66
C PRO A 16 7.47 -1.19 9.76
N ASP A 17 8.56 -1.89 10.07
CA ASP A 17 9.87 -1.75 9.38
C ASP A 17 9.77 -1.80 7.85
N PHE A 18 8.92 -2.68 7.32
CA PHE A 18 8.75 -2.85 5.87
C PHE A 18 8.14 -1.62 5.18
N LEU A 19 7.55 -0.69 5.94
CA LEU A 19 6.91 0.55 5.47
C LEU A 19 7.79 1.78 5.62
N GLN A 20 8.73 1.81 6.56
CA GLN A 20 9.49 3.01 6.89
C GLN A 20 10.21 3.61 5.67
N GLU A 21 11.01 2.80 4.96
CA GLU A 21 11.72 3.24 3.76
C GLU A 21 10.76 3.62 2.60
N PRO A 22 9.76 2.79 2.22
CA PRO A 22 8.79 3.18 1.21
C PRO A 22 8.04 4.48 1.53
N LEU A 23 7.56 4.66 2.76
CA LEU A 23 6.82 5.84 3.17
C LEU A 23 7.71 7.07 3.14
N SER A 24 8.94 6.98 3.65
CA SER A 24 9.94 8.06 3.59
C SER A 24 10.17 8.54 2.15
N LYS A 25 10.30 7.60 1.18
CA LYS A 25 10.47 7.94 -0.23
C LYS A 25 9.22 8.54 -0.88
N LEU A 26 8.02 8.21 -0.38
CA LEU A 26 6.76 8.75 -0.89
C LEU A 26 6.55 10.18 -0.39
N VAL A 27 6.73 10.43 0.92
CA VAL A 27 6.60 11.79 1.49
C VAL A 27 7.66 12.75 0.95
N SER A 28 8.78 12.24 0.43
CA SER A 28 9.80 13.05 -0.23
C SER A 28 9.39 13.56 -1.63
N ILE A 29 8.18 13.24 -2.12
CA ILE A 29 7.65 13.71 -3.41
C ILE A 29 6.74 14.90 -3.12
N PRO A 30 7.23 16.15 -3.25
CA PRO A 30 6.51 17.33 -2.77
C PRO A 30 5.19 17.60 -3.52
N GLU A 31 5.03 17.07 -4.73
CA GLU A 31 3.82 17.24 -5.53
C GLU A 31 2.70 16.24 -5.21
N VAL A 32 2.96 15.30 -4.30
CA VAL A 32 2.04 14.22 -3.98
C VAL A 32 1.55 14.34 -2.55
N SER A 33 0.24 14.18 -2.38
CA SER A 33 -0.39 13.94 -1.08
C SER A 33 -0.74 12.47 -0.94
N ILE A 34 -0.61 11.94 0.28
CA ILE A 34 -0.94 10.54 0.58
C ILE A 34 -1.85 10.44 1.80
N THR A 35 -2.88 9.61 1.67
CA THR A 35 -3.88 9.34 2.71
C THR A 35 -3.86 7.86 3.03
N LEU A 36 -3.72 7.49 4.30
CA LEU A 36 -3.74 6.09 4.73
C LEU A 36 -5.14 5.50 4.61
N MET A 37 -5.27 4.38 3.90
CA MET A 37 -6.53 3.69 3.65
C MET A 37 -6.70 2.41 4.47
N THR A 38 -5.62 1.95 5.11
CA THR A 38 -5.60 0.76 5.96
C THR A 38 -5.06 1.13 7.32
N ALA A 39 -5.88 1.05 8.36
CA ALA A 39 -5.44 1.20 9.74
C ALA A 39 -5.96 0.01 10.54
N SER A 40 -5.07 -0.72 11.21
CA SER A 40 -5.46 -1.80 12.11
C SER A 40 -5.30 -1.38 13.57
N HIS A 41 -5.99 -2.08 14.47
CA HIS A 41 -5.76 -1.91 15.92
C HIS A 41 -4.38 -2.41 16.38
N GLN A 42 -3.67 -3.20 15.56
CA GLN A 42 -2.38 -3.78 15.94
C GLN A 42 -1.23 -2.80 15.77
N ASP A 43 -1.19 -2.12 14.62
CA ASP A 43 -0.10 -1.21 14.28
C ASP A 43 -0.58 0.18 13.84
N GLY A 44 -1.85 0.37 13.50
CA GLY A 44 -2.35 1.63 12.96
C GLY A 44 -2.03 1.85 11.47
N TRP A 45 -1.41 0.89 10.77
CA TRP A 45 -0.83 1.08 9.43
C TRP A 45 -1.24 0.05 8.39
N SER A 46 -1.48 -1.20 8.78
CA SER A 46 -1.57 -2.29 7.80
C SER A 46 -2.60 -3.34 8.18
N LEU A 47 -3.19 -3.98 7.18
CA LEU A 47 -4.14 -5.09 7.35
C LEU A 47 -3.50 -6.40 6.90
N ALA A 48 -3.93 -7.52 7.50
CA ALA A 48 -3.57 -8.84 6.99
C ALA A 48 -4.18 -9.06 5.59
N ILE A 49 -3.50 -9.84 4.75
CA ILE A 49 -4.00 -10.20 3.40
C ILE A 49 -5.10 -11.29 3.47
N ASN A 50 -5.72 -11.49 4.64
CA ASN A 50 -6.83 -12.43 4.81
C ASN A 50 -8.10 -12.01 4.04
N ALA A 51 -8.15 -10.80 3.47
CA ALA A 51 -9.21 -10.34 2.58
C ALA A 51 -9.43 -11.21 1.32
N MET A 52 -8.58 -12.21 1.05
CA MET A 52 -8.83 -13.22 0.01
C MET A 52 -9.58 -14.48 0.49
N GLN A 53 -10.03 -14.53 1.76
CA GLN A 53 -10.85 -15.64 2.23
C GLN A 53 -12.27 -15.51 1.69
N ASP A 54 -12.55 -16.23 0.61
CA ASP A 54 -13.86 -16.84 0.42
C ASP A 54 -13.84 -18.19 1.19
N ASP A 55 -14.97 -18.58 1.80
CA ASP A 55 -15.09 -19.70 2.76
C ASP A 55 -14.61 -21.07 2.22
N SER A 56 -14.26 -21.14 0.94
CA SER A 56 -13.87 -22.35 0.22
C SER A 56 -12.38 -22.45 -0.14
N ARG A 57 -11.55 -21.42 0.08
CA ARG A 57 -10.14 -21.41 -0.36
C ARG A 57 -9.15 -21.14 0.76
N ALA A 58 -8.24 -22.10 0.97
CA ALA A 58 -7.10 -21.91 1.86
C ALA A 58 -6.18 -20.79 1.34
N ILE A 59 -5.74 -19.89 2.23
CA ILE A 59 -4.75 -18.85 1.91
C ILE A 59 -3.46 -19.52 1.40
N ASP A 60 -2.94 -19.04 0.26
CA ASP A 60 -1.70 -19.57 -0.33
C ASP A 60 -0.54 -19.48 0.67
N SER A 61 0.17 -20.59 0.84
CA SER A 61 1.28 -20.71 1.79
C SER A 61 2.36 -19.62 1.63
N ARG A 62 2.52 -19.05 0.43
CA ARG A 62 3.49 -17.98 0.12
C ARG A 62 3.11 -16.62 0.72
N LEU A 63 1.84 -16.44 1.09
CA LEU A 63 1.36 -15.26 1.82
C LEU A 63 1.64 -15.33 3.32
N TYR A 64 2.22 -16.42 3.79
CA TYR A 64 2.65 -16.51 5.18
C TYR A 64 4.13 -16.15 5.31
N LEU A 65 4.42 -15.44 6.39
CA LEU A 65 5.76 -15.27 6.94
C LEU A 65 6.00 -16.34 7.99
N ARG A 66 7.23 -16.85 8.01
CA ARG A 66 7.75 -17.63 9.14
C ARG A 66 8.55 -16.68 10.02
N ASP A 67 8.07 -16.48 11.23
CA ASP A 67 8.75 -15.71 12.26
C ASP A 67 9.04 -16.66 13.43
N GLY A 68 10.24 -17.25 13.41
CA GLY A 68 10.59 -18.37 14.27
C GLY A 68 9.63 -19.56 14.13
N HIS A 69 8.92 -19.90 15.20
CA HIS A 69 7.92 -20.98 15.24
C HIS A 69 6.51 -20.52 14.87
N ILE A 70 6.28 -19.22 14.71
CA ILE A 70 4.97 -18.65 14.44
C ILE A 70 4.81 -18.40 12.94
N LYS A 71 3.72 -18.92 12.38
CA LYS A 71 3.31 -18.67 11.00
C LYS A 71 2.26 -17.57 11.02
N ARG A 72 2.58 -16.40 10.47
CA ARG A 72 1.62 -15.27 10.37
C ARG A 72 1.37 -14.87 8.93
N ILE A 73 0.18 -14.33 8.64
CA ILE A 73 -0.15 -13.81 7.31
C ILE A 73 0.61 -12.50 7.09
N ARG A 74 1.10 -12.29 5.88
CA ARG A 74 1.69 -11.02 5.43
C ARG A 74 0.67 -9.91 5.52
N ARG A 75 1.14 -8.71 5.80
CA ARG A 75 0.32 -7.51 5.85
C ARG A 75 0.50 -6.65 4.61
N ALA A 76 -0.46 -5.77 4.37
CA ALA A 76 -0.39 -4.75 3.35
C ALA A 76 -0.87 -3.40 3.91
N CYS A 77 -0.15 -2.35 3.57
CA CYS A 77 -0.56 -0.97 3.77
C CYS A 77 -1.05 -0.41 2.43
N ILE A 78 -2.20 0.24 2.41
CA ILE A 78 -2.72 0.93 1.23
C ILE A 78 -2.78 2.41 1.55
N VAL A 79 -2.19 3.20 0.67
CA VAL A 79 -2.32 4.65 0.68
C VAL A 79 -3.00 5.10 -0.60
N HIS A 80 -3.94 6.03 -0.49
CA HIS A 80 -4.43 6.78 -1.63
C HIS A 80 -3.42 7.86 -1.96
N VAL A 81 -3.08 7.97 -3.24
CA VAL A 81 -2.06 8.89 -3.73
C VAL A 81 -2.74 9.90 -4.66
N GLU A 82 -2.48 11.18 -4.42
CA GLU A 82 -3.08 12.29 -5.16
C GLU A 82 -2.03 13.31 -5.55
N ASP A 83 -2.23 14.00 -6.68
CA ASP A 83 -1.53 15.25 -7.00
C ASP A 83 -2.52 16.41 -7.08
N ARG A 84 -2.02 17.60 -7.42
CA ARG A 84 -2.85 18.79 -7.64
C ARG A 84 -3.95 18.62 -8.71
N ASN A 85 -3.83 17.60 -9.58
CA ASN A 85 -4.77 17.30 -10.65
C ASN A 85 -5.73 16.16 -10.27
N GLY A 86 -5.74 15.74 -8.99
CA GLY A 86 -6.63 14.73 -8.43
C GLY A 86 -5.96 13.37 -8.25
N SER A 87 -6.81 12.34 -8.12
CA SER A 87 -6.36 10.98 -7.79
C SER A 87 -5.34 10.42 -8.79
N LEU A 88 -4.28 9.83 -8.25
CA LEU A 88 -3.31 8.99 -8.96
C LEU A 88 -3.58 7.49 -8.74
N GLY A 89 -4.45 7.14 -7.79
CA GLY A 89 -4.87 5.77 -7.48
C GLY A 89 -4.40 5.27 -6.12
N LEU A 90 -4.58 3.98 -5.89
CA LEU A 90 -4.18 3.30 -4.65
C LEU A 90 -2.78 2.72 -4.80
N LEU A 91 -1.88 3.03 -3.87
CA LEU A 91 -0.57 2.41 -3.75
C LEU A 91 -0.60 1.38 -2.62
N VAL A 92 -0.36 0.12 -2.98
CA VAL A 92 -0.28 -1.00 -2.04
C VAL A 92 1.18 -1.31 -1.73
N LEU A 93 1.56 -1.25 -0.46
CA LEU A 93 2.85 -1.64 0.08
C LEU A 93 2.68 -2.99 0.80
N LEU A 94 3.18 -4.06 0.19
CA LEU A 94 3.01 -5.43 0.67
C LEU A 94 4.26 -5.90 1.40
N GLU A 95 4.06 -6.46 2.60
CA GLU A 95 5.10 -6.95 3.49
C GLU A 95 5.88 -8.11 2.87
N ALA A 96 7.10 -7.80 2.43
CA ALA A 96 8.02 -8.72 1.77
C ALA A 96 9.46 -8.20 1.93
N THR A 97 10.43 -9.03 1.55
CA THR A 97 11.85 -8.66 1.58
C THR A 97 12.45 -8.82 0.18
N PRO A 98 12.71 -7.72 -0.56
CA PRO A 98 12.34 -6.33 -0.24
C PRO A 98 10.82 -6.10 -0.33
N THR A 99 10.32 -5.02 0.30
CA THR A 99 8.91 -4.61 0.24
C THR A 99 8.45 -4.55 -1.22
N GLN A 100 7.25 -5.06 -1.48
CA GLN A 100 6.67 -5.00 -2.82
C GLN A 100 5.70 -3.82 -2.88
N ALA A 101 5.69 -3.11 -4.00
CA ALA A 101 4.79 -1.98 -4.19
C ALA A 101 4.00 -2.12 -5.49
N TYR A 102 2.69 -1.85 -5.42
CA TYR A 102 1.79 -1.91 -6.57
C TYR A 102 0.95 -0.64 -6.64
N LEU A 103 1.12 0.15 -7.71
CA LEU A 103 0.25 1.28 -7.99
C LEU A 103 -0.94 0.82 -8.84
N LEU A 104 -2.15 1.04 -8.33
CA LEU A 104 -3.41 0.64 -8.93
C LEU A 104 -4.21 1.89 -9.28
N THR A 105 -4.08 2.35 -10.51
CA THR A 105 -4.63 3.63 -10.99
C THR A 105 -6.12 3.61 -11.29
N GLU A 106 -6.68 2.41 -11.50
CA GLU A 106 -8.09 2.21 -11.88
C GLU A 106 -9.02 2.04 -10.67
N PHE A 107 -8.47 2.03 -9.46
CA PHE A 107 -9.21 1.65 -8.25
C PHE A 107 -9.65 2.90 -7.49
N PRO A 108 -10.93 3.00 -7.08
CA PRO A 108 -11.42 4.13 -6.31
C PRO A 108 -10.82 4.13 -4.89
N ALA A 109 -10.66 5.31 -4.30
CA ALA A 109 -10.21 5.48 -2.93
C ALA A 109 -11.37 5.34 -1.93
N ASN A 110 -12.00 4.17 -1.91
CA ASN A 110 -13.10 3.82 -1.01
C ASN A 110 -12.93 2.37 -0.50
N GLU A 111 -13.83 1.91 0.36
CA GLU A 111 -13.76 0.57 0.97
C GLU A 111 -13.71 -0.56 -0.07
N GLU A 112 -14.55 -0.48 -1.11
CA GLU A 112 -14.56 -1.46 -2.21
C GLU A 112 -13.22 -1.49 -2.95
N GLY A 113 -12.69 -0.32 -3.31
CA GLY A 113 -11.41 -0.19 -3.98
C GLY A 113 -10.25 -0.68 -3.12
N VAL A 114 -10.28 -0.47 -1.81
CA VAL A 114 -9.30 -1.01 -0.85
C VAL A 114 -9.37 -2.54 -0.82
N SER A 115 -10.56 -3.12 -0.75
CA SER A 115 -10.76 -4.58 -0.77
C SER A 115 -10.22 -5.20 -2.07
N LEU A 116 -10.63 -4.65 -3.22
CA LEU A 116 -10.17 -5.10 -4.53
C LEU A 116 -8.65 -4.90 -4.70
N ALA A 117 -8.08 -3.82 -4.14
CA ALA A 117 -6.65 -3.56 -4.16
C ALA A 117 -5.86 -4.60 -3.35
N LEU A 118 -6.36 -4.99 -2.17
CA LEU A 118 -5.77 -6.06 -1.36
C LEU A 118 -5.73 -7.37 -2.14
N GLU A 119 -6.87 -7.81 -2.68
CA GLU A 119 -6.98 -9.05 -3.46
C GLU A 119 -6.07 -9.00 -4.70
N THR A 120 -6.15 -7.92 -5.48
CA THR A 120 -5.35 -7.74 -6.69
C THR A 120 -3.85 -7.75 -6.39
N SER A 121 -3.41 -7.10 -5.31
CA SER A 121 -2.00 -7.06 -4.91
C SER A 121 -1.49 -8.43 -4.48
N ALA A 122 -2.31 -9.22 -3.79
CA ALA A 122 -1.99 -10.58 -3.38
C ALA A 122 -1.87 -11.51 -4.59
N ILE A 123 -2.80 -11.45 -5.55
CA ILE A 123 -2.70 -12.20 -6.80
C ILE A 123 -1.42 -11.80 -7.57
N LYS A 124 -1.13 -10.50 -7.68
CA LYS A 124 0.11 -10.00 -8.34
C LYS A 124 1.37 -10.51 -7.63
N PHE A 125 1.36 -10.56 -6.30
CA PHE A 125 2.47 -11.11 -5.51
C PHE A 125 2.68 -12.61 -5.78
N LEU A 126 1.59 -13.37 -5.94
CA LEU A 126 1.64 -14.82 -6.19
C LEU A 126 2.00 -15.19 -7.64
N THR A 127 1.72 -14.30 -8.60
CA THR A 127 1.84 -14.58 -10.05
C THR A 127 3.02 -13.90 -10.74
N LYS A 128 3.60 -12.82 -10.20
CA LYS A 128 4.73 -12.09 -10.83
C LYS A 128 6.06 -12.25 -10.08
N ARG A 129 7.18 -12.27 -10.81
CA ARG A 129 8.52 -12.05 -10.25
C ARG A 129 8.68 -10.57 -9.88
N ARG A 130 8.75 -10.27 -8.58
CA ARG A 130 9.15 -9.02 -7.87
C ARG A 130 8.84 -7.67 -8.57
N SER A 131 7.86 -6.93 -8.05
CA SER A 131 7.69 -5.48 -8.26
C SER A 131 8.39 -4.70 -7.15
N LEU A 132 9.60 -4.21 -7.42
CA LEU A 132 10.40 -3.47 -6.44
C LEU A 132 9.78 -2.10 -6.15
N THR A 133 9.75 -1.71 -4.86
CA THR A 133 9.29 -0.39 -4.41
C THR A 133 9.90 0.77 -5.20
N SER A 134 11.20 0.69 -5.52
CA SER A 134 11.90 1.71 -6.29
C SER A 134 11.29 1.94 -7.68
N GLY A 135 10.91 0.87 -8.38
CA GLY A 135 10.29 0.95 -9.70
C GLY A 135 8.91 1.60 -9.65
N THR A 136 8.09 1.22 -8.67
CA THR A 136 6.74 1.79 -8.49
C THR A 136 6.79 3.27 -8.10
N ILE A 137 7.71 3.67 -7.21
CA ILE A 137 7.91 5.08 -6.86
C ILE A 137 8.42 5.88 -8.06
N GLN A 138 9.29 5.30 -8.90
CA GLN A 138 9.74 5.96 -10.13
C GLN A 138 8.59 6.12 -11.14
N GLN A 139 7.72 5.12 -11.28
CA GLN A 139 6.52 5.21 -12.10
C GLN A 139 5.60 6.34 -11.61
N LEU A 140 5.39 6.46 -10.30
CA LEU A 140 4.59 7.54 -9.71
C LEU A 140 5.17 8.91 -10.09
N ARG A 141 6.49 9.11 -9.93
CA ARG A 141 7.16 10.37 -10.33
C ARG A 141 6.99 10.69 -11.81
N GLN A 142 7.01 9.68 -12.68
CA GLN A 142 6.79 9.88 -14.12
C GLN A 142 5.36 10.31 -14.43
N ILE A 143 4.35 9.74 -13.75
CA ILE A 143 2.94 10.13 -13.92
C ILE A 143 2.74 11.59 -13.51
N VAL A 144 3.22 11.96 -12.33
CA VAL A 144 3.15 13.34 -11.81
C VAL A 144 3.81 14.33 -12.78
N ARG A 145 5.01 14.03 -13.29
CA ARG A 145 5.69 14.88 -14.27
C ARG A 145 4.89 15.07 -15.55
N LYS A 146 4.29 13.99 -16.09
CA LYS A 146 3.46 14.07 -17.31
C LYS A 146 2.20 14.91 -17.10
N ARG A 147 1.56 14.80 -15.93
CA ARG A 147 0.37 15.60 -15.59
C ARG A 147 0.66 17.08 -15.35
N ARG A 148 1.93 17.48 -15.11
CA ARG A 148 2.32 18.90 -14.99
C ARG A 148 2.54 19.60 -16.34
N GLN A 149 2.78 18.84 -17.40
CA GLN A 149 3.05 19.36 -18.75
C GLN A 149 1.79 19.50 -19.61
N LYS A 150 0.65 19.01 -19.10
CA LYS A 150 -0.68 19.23 -19.66
C LYS A 150 -1.33 20.41 -18.95
#